data_AF-A0A2N9K7A4-F1
#
_entry.id   AF-A0A2N9K7A4-F1
#
_cell.length_a   1.000
_cell.length_b   1.000
_cell.length_c   1.000
_cell.angle_alpha   90.00
_cell.angle_beta   90.00
_cell.angle_gamma   90.00
#
_symmetry.space_group_name_H-M   'P 1'
#
loop_
_entity.id
_entity.type
_entity.pdbx_description
1 polymer ?
#
loop_
_entity_poly.entity_id
_entity_poly.type
_entity_poly.pdbx_seq_one_letter_code
_entity_poly.pdbx_strand_id
1 'polypeptide(L)'
;MKPRKIPMRKDIVTGEMFPKKELVRVVRSKEGDVTLDPTGKANGRGAYVSLDVKNAEMAKEKRIFDKAFGVKVADEFYDELIAYVDHQQARRELFGDK
;
A
#
# COMPACT_ATOMS: atom_id res chain seq x y z
N MET A 1 3.00 31.41 -2.48
CA MET A 1 2.02 30.29 -2.48
C MET A 1 1.88 29.77 -1.06
N LYS A 2 0.65 29.51 -0.57
CA LYS A 2 0.46 28.82 0.71
C LYS A 2 1.08 27.42 0.62
N PRO A 3 1.85 26.96 1.63
CA PRO A 3 2.37 25.60 1.66
C PRO A 3 1.18 24.62 1.60
N ARG A 4 1.22 23.68 0.65
CA ARG A 4 0.17 22.67 0.50
C ARG A 4 0.29 21.69 1.66
N LYS A 5 -0.84 21.39 2.31
CA LYS A 5 -0.90 20.37 3.36
C LYS A 5 -0.52 19.01 2.77
N ILE A 6 0.34 18.27 3.48
CA ILE A 6 0.67 16.89 3.13
C ILE A 6 -0.53 16.03 3.55
N PRO A 7 -1.19 15.30 2.63
CA PRO A 7 -2.27 14.41 3.00
C PRO A 7 -1.73 13.25 3.83
N MET A 8 -2.30 13.06 5.02
CA MET A 8 -2.06 11.87 5.83
C MET A 8 -3.08 10.78 5.47
N ARG A 9 -2.66 9.52 5.54
CA ARG A 9 -3.51 8.35 5.30
C ARG A 9 -3.20 7.29 6.36
N LYS A 10 -4.21 6.47 6.65
CA LYS A 10 -4.10 5.39 7.61
C LYS A 10 -3.52 4.16 6.92
N ASP A 11 -2.47 3.58 7.49
CA ASP A 11 -2.05 2.23 7.15
C ASP A 11 -3.10 1.24 7.71
N ILE A 12 -3.64 0.39 6.85
CA ILE A 12 -4.66 -0.59 7.25
C ILE A 12 -4.09 -1.75 8.09
N VAL A 13 -2.77 -1.93 8.08
CA VAL A 13 -2.06 -3.00 8.77
C VAL A 13 -1.76 -2.61 10.22
N THR A 14 -1.13 -1.44 10.42
CA THR A 14 -0.78 -0.95 11.76
C THR A 14 -1.88 -0.09 12.39
N GLY A 15 -2.70 0.55 11.56
CA GLY A 15 -3.70 1.52 11.99
C GLY A 15 -3.16 2.93 12.24
N GLU A 16 -1.87 3.16 12.02
CA GLU A 16 -1.21 4.46 12.23
C GLU A 16 -1.36 5.39 11.03
N MET A 17 -1.11 6.67 11.23
CA MET A 17 -1.23 7.71 10.20
C MET A 17 0.14 8.03 9.61
N PHE A 18 0.29 7.88 8.30
CA PHE A 18 1.51 8.19 7.58
C PHE A 18 1.28 9.27 6.50
N PRO A 19 2.32 10.04 6.13
CA PRO A 19 2.29 10.87 4.94
C PRO A 19 1.99 10.02 3.70
N LYS A 20 1.16 10.52 2.78
CA LYS A 20 0.77 9.79 1.56
C LYS A 20 1.95 9.21 0.77
N LYS A 21 3.10 9.89 0.76
CA LYS A 21 4.30 9.46 0.02
C LYS A 21 4.97 8.22 0.61
N GLU A 22 4.71 7.91 1.88
CA GLU A 22 5.32 6.79 2.60
C GLU A 22 4.45 5.53 2.57
N LEU A 23 3.39 5.56 1.76
CA LEU A 23 2.42 4.49 1.65
C LEU A 23 2.30 4.02 0.20
N VAL A 24 2.09 2.73 0.03
CA VAL A 24 1.65 2.10 -1.21
C VAL A 24 0.13 2.02 -1.21
N ARG A 25 -0.50 2.48 -2.29
CA ARG A 25 -1.94 2.31 -2.48
C ARG A 25 -2.20 0.98 -3.18
N VAL A 26 -3.17 0.25 -2.68
CA VAL A 26 -3.76 -0.94 -3.30
C VAL A 26 -5.21 -0.62 -3.66
N VAL A 27 -5.67 -1.07 -4.80
CA VAL A 27 -7.02 -0.79 -5.29
C VAL A 27 -7.74 -2.08 -5.66
N ARG A 28 -8.99 -2.19 -5.22
CA ARG A 28 -9.94 -3.16 -5.77
C ARG A 28 -10.82 -2.51 -6.83
N SER A 29 -10.84 -3.07 -8.03
CA SER A 29 -11.72 -2.70 -9.14
C SER A 29 -13.19 -3.05 -8.86
N LYS A 30 -14.09 -2.74 -9.80
CA LYS A 30 -15.51 -3.14 -9.68
C LYS A 30 -15.70 -4.61 -10.00
N GLU A 31 -14.82 -5.15 -10.82
CA GLU A 31 -14.73 -6.53 -11.28
C GLU A 31 -14.21 -7.46 -10.17
N GLY A 32 -13.61 -6.88 -9.11
CA GLY A 32 -13.13 -7.59 -7.93
C GLY A 32 -11.62 -7.75 -7.88
N ASP A 33 -10.92 -7.36 -8.95
CA ASP A 33 -9.47 -7.47 -9.07
C ASP A 33 -8.76 -6.52 -8.11
N VAL A 34 -7.74 -7.04 -7.42
CA VAL A 34 -6.91 -6.29 -6.48
C VAL A 34 -5.53 -6.08 -7.10
N THR A 35 -5.12 -4.81 -7.22
CA THR A 35 -3.88 -4.41 -7.88
C THR A 35 -3.14 -3.32 -7.11
N LEU A 36 -1.81 -3.27 -7.28
CA LEU A 36 -0.99 -2.17 -6.80
C LEU A 36 -1.28 -0.91 -7.63
N ASP A 37 -1.44 0.24 -6.96
CA ASP A 37 -1.60 1.54 -7.62
C ASP A 37 -0.62 2.59 -7.09
N PRO A 38 0.68 2.52 -7.48
CA PRO A 38 1.66 3.54 -7.13
C PRO A 38 1.27 4.95 -7.60
N THR A 39 0.47 5.06 -8.66
CA THR A 39 0.09 6.34 -9.26
C THR A 39 -1.00 7.07 -8.48
N GLY A 40 -1.80 6.33 -7.71
CA GLY A 40 -2.98 6.83 -7.01
C GLY A 40 -4.13 7.26 -7.94
N LYS A 41 -4.14 6.80 -9.19
CA LYS A 41 -5.14 7.17 -10.21
C LYS A 41 -6.14 6.06 -10.53
N ALA A 42 -5.88 4.83 -10.09
CA ALA A 42 -6.76 3.71 -10.40
C ALA A 42 -8.14 3.89 -9.75
N ASN A 43 -9.18 3.55 -10.51
CA ASN A 43 -10.57 3.61 -10.09
C ASN A 43 -10.91 2.41 -9.20
N GLY A 44 -11.66 2.64 -8.12
CA GLY A 44 -12.12 1.57 -7.24
C GLY A 44 -11.91 1.88 -5.75
N ARG A 45 -12.12 0.86 -4.91
CA ARG A 45 -11.92 0.98 -3.46
C ARG A 45 -10.43 0.90 -3.16
N GLY A 46 -9.86 1.98 -2.64
CA GLY A 46 -8.45 2.04 -2.28
C GLY A 46 -8.19 1.75 -0.80
N ALA A 47 -7.07 1.10 -0.52
CA ALA A 47 -6.50 0.95 0.81
C ALA A 47 -5.00 1.27 0.75
N TYR A 48 -4.38 1.56 1.89
CA TYR A 48 -2.98 1.96 1.97
C TYR A 48 -2.23 1.08 2.95
N VAL A 49 -0.99 0.72 2.61
CA VAL A 49 -0.02 0.03 3.47
C VAL A 49 1.31 0.79 3.41
N SER A 50 2.06 0.85 4.51
CA SER A 50 3.35 1.52 4.56
C SER A 50 4.40 0.86 3.68
N LEU A 51 5.37 1.66 3.25
CA LEU A 51 6.60 1.20 2.60
C LEU A 51 7.54 0.55 3.63
N ASP A 52 7.07 -0.52 4.27
CA ASP A 52 7.80 -1.35 5.22
C ASP A 52 7.51 -2.82 4.89
N VAL A 53 8.56 -3.58 4.57
CA VAL A 53 8.46 -5.00 4.23
C VAL A 53 7.74 -5.79 5.30
N LYS A 54 7.97 -5.49 6.59
CA LYS A 54 7.32 -6.19 7.71
C LYS A 54 5.82 -6.01 7.70
N ASN A 55 5.35 -4.81 7.32
CA ASN A 55 3.91 -4.53 7.24
C ASN A 55 3.29 -5.20 6.00
N ALA A 56 4.03 -5.33 4.90
CA ALA A 56 3.59 -6.10 3.73
C ALA A 56 3.49 -7.61 4.04
N GLU A 57 4.46 -8.18 4.75
CA GLU A 57 4.43 -9.57 5.22
C GLU A 57 3.25 -9.80 6.19
N MET A 58 3.06 -8.90 7.16
CA MET A 58 1.94 -8.96 8.08
C MET A 58 0.59 -8.81 7.37
N ALA A 59 0.52 -8.04 6.29
CA ALA A 59 -0.68 -7.95 5.47
C ALA A 59 -1.04 -9.31 4.85
N LYS A 60 -0.04 -10.07 4.38
CA LYS A 60 -0.20 -11.43 3.84
C LYS A 60 -0.68 -12.39 4.91
N GLU A 61 0.04 -12.46 6.03
CA GLU A 61 -0.26 -13.38 7.14
C GLU A 61 -1.69 -13.18 7.65
N LYS A 62 -2.10 -11.93 7.86
CA LYS A 62 -3.42 -11.59 8.40
C LYS A 62 -4.51 -11.45 7.35
N ARG A 63 -4.16 -11.62 6.08
CA ARG A 63 -5.03 -11.47 4.89
C ARG A 63 -5.82 -10.16 4.97
N ILE A 64 -5.11 -9.05 5.20
CA ILE A 64 -5.73 -7.77 5.53
C ILE A 64 -6.52 -7.20 4.35
N PHE A 65 -6.04 -7.36 3.12
CA PHE A 65 -6.75 -6.87 1.94
C PHE A 65 -8.04 -7.66 1.70
N ASP A 66 -8.10 -8.93 2.10
CA ASP A 66 -9.34 -9.70 2.04
C ASP A 66 -10.42 -9.09 2.92
N LYS A 67 -10.07 -8.68 4.14
CA LYS A 67 -10.98 -8.01 5.09
C LYS A 67 -11.32 -6.59 4.63
N ALA A 68 -10.30 -5.85 4.18
CA ALA A 68 -10.45 -4.46 3.78
C ALA A 68 -11.32 -4.32 2.53
N PHE A 69 -11.23 -5.26 1.58
CA PHE A 69 -12.00 -5.22 0.37
C PHE A 69 -13.24 -6.11 0.43
N GLY A 70 -13.25 -7.19 1.20
CA GLY A 70 -14.33 -8.17 1.23
C GLY A 70 -14.29 -9.11 0.03
N VAL A 71 -13.10 -9.43 -0.49
CA VAL A 71 -12.87 -10.38 -1.58
C VAL A 71 -11.70 -11.27 -1.23
N LYS A 72 -11.65 -12.50 -1.75
CA LYS A 72 -10.46 -13.34 -1.59
C LYS A 72 -9.36 -12.81 -2.49
N VAL A 73 -8.21 -12.44 -1.91
CA VAL A 73 -7.05 -11.94 -2.67
C VAL A 73 -6.11 -13.09 -2.97
N ALA A 74 -5.49 -13.14 -4.14
CA ALA A 74 -4.54 -14.20 -4.49
C ALA A 74 -3.26 -14.09 -3.63
N ASP A 75 -2.59 -15.20 -3.34
CA ASP A 75 -1.34 -15.14 -2.56
C ASP A 75 -0.22 -14.48 -3.37
N GLU A 76 -0.27 -14.63 -4.69
CA GLU A 76 0.61 -14.02 -5.67
C GLU A 76 0.59 -12.49 -5.59
N PHE A 77 -0.57 -11.89 -5.30
CA PHE A 77 -0.67 -10.44 -5.09
C PHE A 77 0.10 -9.99 -3.85
N TYR A 78 0.07 -10.78 -2.77
CA TYR A 78 0.82 -10.44 -1.57
C TYR A 78 2.32 -10.60 -1.79
N ASP A 79 2.75 -11.61 -2.54
CA ASP A 79 4.15 -11.77 -2.94
C ASP A 79 4.62 -10.60 -3.82
N GLU A 80 3.79 -10.17 -4.77
CA GLU A 80 4.03 -8.96 -5.56
C GLU A 80 4.16 -7.72 -4.68
N LEU A 81 3.25 -7.53 -3.72
CA LEU A 81 3.28 -6.41 -2.78
C LEU A 81 4.57 -6.40 -1.95
N ILE A 82 4.98 -7.55 -1.40
CA ILE A 82 6.19 -7.67 -0.60
C ILE A 82 7.42 -7.33 -1.44
N ALA A 83 7.55 -7.91 -2.64
CA ALA A 83 8.65 -7.62 -3.55
C ALA A 83 8.69 -6.15 -3.97
N TYR A 84 7.53 -5.55 -4.23
CA TYR A 84 7.43 -4.12 -4.55
C TYR A 84 7.91 -3.26 -3.38
N VAL A 85 7.42 -3.53 -2.17
CA VAL A 85 7.77 -2.76 -0.97
C VAL A 85 9.26 -2.90 -0.64
N ASP A 86 9.81 -4.11 -0.71
CA ASP A 86 11.24 -4.39 -0.50
C ASP A 86 12.11 -3.56 -1.46
N HIS A 87 11.80 -3.60 -2.75
CA HIS A 87 12.51 -2.81 -3.75
C HIS A 87 12.40 -1.29 -3.49
N GLN A 88 11.22 -0.79 -3.12
CA GLN A 88 11.05 0.64 -2.81
C GLN A 88 11.79 1.05 -1.53
N GLN A 89 11.79 0.20 -0.50
CA GLN A 89 12.47 0.44 0.76
C GLN A 89 13.99 0.48 0.55
N ALA A 90 14.56 -0.49 -0.16
CA ALA A 90 15.98 -0.50 -0.53
C ALA A 90 16.36 0.74 -1.34
N ARG A 91 15.51 1.16 -2.29
CA ARG A 91 15.74 2.40 -3.05
C ARG A 91 15.73 3.64 -2.15
N ARG A 92 14.83 3.69 -1.16
CA ARG A 92 14.75 4.80 -0.20
C ARG A 92 16.00 4.88 0.66
N GLU A 93 16.51 3.74 1.13
CA GLU A 93 17.74 3.64 1.92
C GLU A 93 18.98 4.05 1.12
N LEU A 94 19.08 3.65 -0.15
CA LEU A 94 20.24 3.92 -0.99
C LEU A 94 20.33 5.36 -1.50
N PHE A 95 19.19 5.99 -1.80
CA PHE A 95 19.17 7.29 -2.49
C PHE A 95 18.67 8.46 -1.62
N GLY A 96 18.08 8.18 -0.45
CA GLY A 96 17.45 9.18 0.41
C GLY A 96 16.20 9.80 -0.24
N ASP A 97 15.20 10.14 0.56
CA ASP A 97 14.00 10.83 0.06
C ASP A 97 14.40 12.20 -0.53
N LYS A 98 14.34 12.33 -1.88
CA LYS A 98 14.29 13.64 -2.55
C LYS A 98 12.87 14.19 -2.60
#